data_AF-A0A6P0IVF4-F1
#
_entry.id   AF-A0A6P0IVF4-F1
#
_cell.length_a   1.000
_cell.length_b   1.000
_cell.length_c   1.000
_cell.angle_alpha   90.00
_cell.angle_beta   90.00
_cell.angle_gamma   90.00
#
_symmetry.space_group_name_H-M   'P 1'
#
loop_
_entity.id
_entity.type
_entity.pdbx_description
1 polymer ?
#
loop_
_entity_poly.entity_id
_entity_poly.type
_entity_poly.pdbx_seq_one_letter_code
_entity_poly.pdbx_strand_id
1 'polypeptide(L)' 'MDQRFDWFSWQEGDYVSLVADQEGIIRSQFFPGLWLAVSALLAEDMVKVMATLQAGLASKEHQEFLQQLASFY' A
#
# COMPACT_ATOMS: atom_id res chain seq x y z
N MET A 1 15.96 -12.81 14.67
CA MET A 1 14.50 -12.62 14.67
C MET A 1 14.14 -12.19 13.26
N ASP A 2 13.28 -12.95 12.59
CA ASP A 2 12.79 -12.54 11.27
C ASP A 2 11.76 -11.44 11.50
N GLN A 3 12.13 -10.20 11.20
CA GLN A 3 11.17 -9.10 11.27
C GLN A 3 10.15 -9.31 10.14
N ARG A 4 8.87 -9.27 10.49
CA ARG A 4 7.75 -9.43 9.56
C ARG A 4 6.82 -8.26 9.73
N PHE A 5 6.38 -7.70 8.60
CA PHE A 5 5.38 -6.65 8.57
C PHE A 5 4.05 -7.29 8.23
N ASP A 6 3.11 -7.24 9.17
CA ASP A 6 1.76 -7.78 9.00
C ASP A 6 0.77 -6.64 8.78
N TRP A 7 0.23 -6.57 7.57
CA TRP A 7 -0.86 -5.67 7.23
C TRP A 7 -2.11 -6.49 6.94
N PHE A 8 -3.20 -6.20 7.64
CA PHE A 8 -4.49 -6.83 7.45
C PHE A 8 -5.48 -5.90 6.74
N SER A 9 -6.29 -6.49 5.88
CA SER A 9 -7.49 -5.86 5.31
C SER A 9 -8.72 -6.53 5.88
N TRP A 10 -9.74 -5.72 6.18
CA TRP A 10 -11.05 -6.26 6.56
C TRP A 10 -11.78 -6.71 5.30
N GLN A 11 -12.14 -7.99 5.23
CA GLN A 11 -12.88 -8.58 4.13
C GLN A 11 -13.98 -9.47 4.71
N GLU A 12 -15.25 -9.13 4.47
CA GLU A 12 -16.42 -9.96 4.77
C GLU A 12 -16.52 -10.50 6.21
N GLY A 13 -15.98 -9.78 7.21
CA GLY A 13 -16.00 -10.20 8.61
C GLY A 13 -14.68 -10.78 9.12
N ASP A 14 -13.70 -10.98 8.24
CA ASP A 14 -12.40 -11.53 8.56
C ASP A 14 -11.25 -10.52 8.29
N TYR A 15 -10.19 -10.63 9.08
CA TYR A 15 -8.93 -9.93 8.83
C TYR A 15 -8.03 -10.79 7.95
N VAL A 16 -7.93 -10.42 6.67
CA VAL A 16 -7.09 -11.11 5.69
C VAL A 16 -5.76 -10.39 5.56
N SER A 17 -4.65 -11.11 5.75
CA SER A 17 -3.30 -10.58 5.53
C SER A 17 -3.10 -10.18 4.07
N LEU A 18 -2.62 -8.96 3.87
CA LEU A 18 -2.14 -8.48 2.60
C LEU A 18 -0.74 -9.04 2.36
N VAL A 19 -0.57 -9.72 1.24
CA VAL A 19 0.71 -10.27 0.81
C VAL A 19 1.34 -9.29 -0.18
N ALA A 20 2.65 -9.10 -0.05
CA ALA A 20 3.42 -8.31 -1.01
C ALA A 20 3.33 -8.94 -2.40
N ASP A 21 3.33 -8.11 -3.42
CA ASP A 21 3.41 -8.57 -4.80
C ASP A 21 4.82 -9.07 -5.17
N GLN A 22 5.03 -9.36 -6.46
CA GLN A 22 6.32 -9.82 -6.99
C GLN A 22 7.45 -8.79 -6.83
N GLU A 23 7.11 -7.51 -6.64
CA GLU A 23 8.07 -6.42 -6.39
C GLU A 23 8.35 -6.24 -4.89
N GLY A 24 7.70 -7.03 -4.02
CA GLY A 24 7.82 -6.90 -2.57
C GLY A 24 7.02 -5.71 -2.02
N ILE A 25 6.01 -5.25 -2.74
CA ILE A 25 5.18 -4.10 -2.37
C ILE A 25 3.81 -4.59 -1.88
N ILE A 26 3.40 -4.17 -0.69
CA ILE A 26 2.01 -4.29 -0.24
C ILE A 26 1.25 -3.05 -0.68
N ARG A 27 0.09 -3.24 -1.32
CA ARG A 27 -0.81 -2.18 -1.76
C ARG A 27 -2.09 -2.18 -0.93
N SER A 28 -2.54 -1.00 -0.50
CA SER A 28 -3.80 -0.85 0.21
C SER A 28 -5.00 -1.08 -0.70
N GLN A 29 -5.98 -1.85 -0.23
CA GLN A 29 -7.25 -2.06 -0.95
C GLN A 29 -8.24 -0.91 -0.75
N PHE A 30 -8.15 -0.17 0.36
CA PHE A 30 -9.08 0.91 0.70
C PHE A 30 -8.57 2.30 0.27
N PHE A 31 -7.25 2.44 0.12
CA PHE A 31 -6.60 3.68 -0.31
C PHE A 31 -5.72 3.38 -1.52
N PRO A 32 -6.29 3.34 -2.74
CA PRO A 32 -5.51 3.19 -3.95
C PRO A 32 -4.37 4.22 -4.00
N GLY A 33 -3.16 3.76 -4.33
CA GLY A 33 -1.93 4.55 -4.28
C GLY A 33 -1.15 4.52 -2.96
N LEU A 34 -1.70 3.98 -1.87
CA LEU A 34 -0.93 3.72 -0.64
C LEU A 34 -0.16 2.41 -0.79
N TRP A 35 1.11 2.52 -1.21
CA TRP A 35 2.01 1.40 -1.46
C TRP A 35 3.19 1.41 -0.47
N LEU A 36 3.56 0.24 0.04
CA LEU A 36 4.69 0.09 0.97
C LEU A 36 5.62 -1.04 0.54
N ALA A 37 6.91 -0.74 0.41
CA ALA A 37 7.94 -1.75 0.16
C ALA A 37 8.29 -2.47 1.47
N VAL A 38 7.95 -3.76 1.57
CA VAL A 38 8.08 -4.53 2.82
C VAL A 38 9.53 -4.63 3.27
N SER A 39 10.44 -4.99 2.37
CA SER A 39 11.87 -5.11 2.72
C SER A 39 12.47 -3.78 3.18
N ALA A 40 11.99 -2.66 2.63
CA ALA A 40 12.46 -1.33 3.02
C ALA A 40 11.94 -0.93 4.40
N LEU A 41 10.68 -1.23 4.70
CA LEU A 41 10.11 -1.04 6.04
C LEU A 41 10.88 -1.81 7.10
N LEU A 42 11.17 -3.09 6.83
CA LEU A 42 11.92 -3.95 7.74
C LEU A 42 13.37 -3.49 7.91
N ALA A 43 13.98 -2.96 6.85
CA ALA A 43 15.33 -2.41 6.89
C ALA A 43 15.40 -0.96 7.43
N GLU A 44 14.28 -0.38 7.85
CA GLU A 44 14.15 1.03 8.27
C GLU A 44 14.61 2.03 7.18
N ASP A 45 14.64 1.62 5.92
CA ASP A 45 14.99 2.47 4.76
C ASP A 45 13.79 3.33 4.36
N MET A 46 13.61 4.42 5.11
CA MET A 46 12.51 5.36 4.89
C MET A 46 12.61 6.08 3.54
N VAL A 47 13.81 6.23 2.96
CA VAL A 47 13.96 6.85 1.63
C VAL A 47 13.26 5.98 0.59
N LYS A 48 13.51 4.68 0.61
CA LYS A 48 12.87 3.75 -0.30
C LYS A 48 11.37 3.60 -0.03
N VAL A 49 10.95 3.57 1.25
CA VAL A 49 9.52 3.56 1.61
C VAL A 49 8.80 4.78 1.02
N MET A 50 9.38 5.97 1.16
CA MET A 50 8.79 7.20 0.62
C MET A 50 8.78 7.23 -0.91
N ALA A 51 9.82 6.71 -1.57
CA ALA A 51 9.84 6.60 -3.03
C ALA A 51 8.72 5.67 -3.54
N THR A 52 8.52 4.51 -2.89
CA THR A 52 7.42 3.59 -3.21
C THR A 52 6.05 4.24 -3.00
N LEU A 53 5.87 4.99 -1.90
CA LEU A 53 4.63 5.73 -1.66
C LEU A 53 4.36 6.77 -2.74
N GLN A 54 5.37 7.56 -3.12
CA GLN A 54 5.23 8.56 -4.17
C GLN A 54 4.87 7.95 -5.52
N ALA A 55 5.46 6.79 -5.86
CA ALA A 55 5.10 6.05 -7.06
C ALA A 55 3.62 5.61 -7.04
N GLY A 56 3.13 5.14 -5.88
CA GLY A 56 1.73 4.78 -5.70
C GLY A 56 0.78 5.98 -5.84
N LEU A 57 1.10 7.11 -5.22
CA LEU A 57 0.28 8.33 -5.34
C LEU A 57 0.29 8.91 -6.77
N ALA A 58 1.36 8.69 -7.54
CA ALA A 58 1.44 9.10 -8.94
C ALA A 58 0.75 8.13 -9.91
N SER A 59 0.30 6.98 -9.42
CA SER A 59 -0.28 5.92 -10.26
C SER A 59 -1.70 6.26 -10.74
N LYS A 60 -2.12 5.57 -11.82
CA LYS A 60 -3.45 5.73 -12.40
C LYS A 60 -4.56 5.36 -11.40
N GLU A 61 -4.37 4.33 -10.58
CA GLU A 61 -5.36 3.91 -9.57
C GLU A 61 -5.64 5.02 -8.55
N HIS A 62 -4.63 5.77 -8.15
CA HIS A 62 -4.81 6.89 -7.23
C HIS A 62 -5.52 8.07 -7.90
N GLN A 63 -5.20 8.35 -9.17
CA GLN A 63 -5.88 9.39 -9.94
C GLN A 63 -7.37 9.07 -10.12
N GLU A 64 -7.71 7.82 -10.45
CA GLU A 64 -9.09 7.35 -10.56
C GLU A 64 -9.82 7.45 -9.20
N PHE A 65 -9.15 7.10 -8.11
CA PHE A 65 -9.68 7.26 -6.75
C PHE A 65 -9.99 8.72 -6.41
N LEU A 66 -9.10 9.66 -6.72
CA LEU A 66 -9.35 11.09 -6.52
C LEU A 66 -10.53 11.61 -7.35
N GLN A 67 -10.68 11.14 -8.59
CA GLN A 67 -11.84 11.50 -9.43
C GLN A 67 -13.15 10.99 -8.84
N GLN A 68 -13.17 9.76 -8.32
CA GLN A 68 -14.34 9.22 -7.63
C GLN A 68 -14.67 10.05 -6.38
N LEU A 69 -13.67 10.38 -5.55
CA LEU A 69 -13.85 11.24 -4.38
C LEU A 69 -14.43 12.61 -4.74
N ALA A 70 -13.92 13.26 -5.78
CA ALA A 70 -14.41 14.54 -6.25
C ALA A 70 -15.86 14.47 -6.76
N SER A 71 -16.31 13.32 -7.26
CA SER A 71 -17.70 13.14 -7.71
C SER A 71 -18.73 13.02 -6.59
N PHE A 72 -18.30 12.81 -5.34
CA PHE A 72 -19.18 12.77 -4.17
C PHE A 72 -19.48 14.15 -3.56
N TYR A 73 -18.79 15.20 -4.00
CA TYR A 73 -18.96 16.58 -3.53
C TYR A 73 -19.62 17.45 -4.61
#